data_AF-A0A6A3IEX7-F1
#
_entry.id   AF-A0A6A3IEX7-F1
#
_cell.length_a   1.000
_cell.length_b   1.000
_cell.length_c   1.000
_cell.angle_alpha   90.00
_cell.angle_beta   90.00
_cell.angle_gamma   90.00
#
_symmetry.space_group_name_H-M   'P 1'
#
loop_
_entity.id
_entity.type
_entity.pdbx_description
1 polymer ?
#
loop_
_entity_poly.entity_id
_entity_poly.type
_entity_poly.pdbx_seq_one_letter_code
_entity_poly.pdbx_strand_id
1 'polypeptide(L)'
;MANKYTQFEDDFRQALWESTHAFPITTSLRKSSPFFDELADNRKQRRSRLGARWKSLLRFMLRGIEAGHCDLDVFLDRFFLHFPRAGEKKSWFPGLG
;
A
#
# COMPACT_ATOMS: atom_id res chain seq x y z
N MET A 1 -16.72 1.32 -15.79
CA MET A 1 -15.55 1.85 -15.04
C MET A 1 -15.43 1.25 -13.64
N ALA A 2 -16.53 0.97 -12.91
CA ALA A 2 -16.47 0.41 -11.54
C ALA A 2 -15.70 -0.93 -11.40
N ASN A 3 -15.81 -1.86 -12.35
CA ASN A 3 -15.27 -3.22 -12.20
C ASN A 3 -13.73 -3.30 -12.10
N LYS A 4 -12.97 -2.53 -12.89
CA LYS A 4 -11.50 -2.62 -12.91
C LYS A 4 -10.83 -1.94 -11.72
N TYR A 5 -11.46 -0.88 -11.19
CA TYR A 5 -10.94 -0.17 -10.02
C TYR A 5 -11.18 -0.98 -8.74
N THR A 6 -12.40 -1.50 -8.57
CA THR A 6 -12.73 -2.39 -7.45
C THR A 6 -11.86 -3.65 -7.47
N GLN A 7 -11.62 -4.24 -8.64
CA GLN A 7 -10.71 -5.38 -8.75
C GLN A 7 -9.27 -5.02 -8.37
N PHE A 8 -8.80 -3.83 -8.77
CA PHE A 8 -7.51 -3.33 -8.32
C PHE A 8 -7.45 -3.14 -6.80
N GLU A 9 -8.50 -2.61 -6.18
CA GLU A 9 -8.60 -2.52 -4.72
C GLU A 9 -8.55 -3.90 -4.06
N ASP A 10 -9.27 -4.89 -4.59
CA ASP A 10 -9.27 -6.26 -4.06
C ASP A 10 -7.89 -6.91 -4.20
N ASP A 11 -7.26 -6.81 -5.38
CA ASP A 11 -5.94 -7.37 -5.68
C ASP A 11 -4.85 -6.84 -4.74
N PHE A 12 -4.98 -5.59 -4.29
CA PHE A 12 -3.96 -4.90 -3.50
C PHE A 12 -4.39 -4.56 -2.08
N ARG A 13 -5.58 -4.96 -1.63
CA ARG A 13 -6.13 -4.61 -0.30
C ARG A 13 -5.17 -4.95 0.83
N GLN A 14 -4.60 -6.17 0.80
CA GLN A 14 -3.64 -6.61 1.80
C GLN A 14 -2.35 -5.77 1.74
N ALA A 15 -1.80 -5.55 0.55
CA ALA A 15 -0.58 -4.78 0.37
C ALA A 15 -0.74 -3.30 0.82
N LEU A 16 -1.92 -2.72 0.59
CA LEU A 16 -2.30 -1.38 1.02
C LEU A 16 -2.42 -1.29 2.54
N TRP A 17 -3.03 -2.29 3.17
CA TRP A 17 -3.06 -2.35 4.62
C TRP A 17 -1.66 -2.51 5.21
N GLU A 18 -0.82 -3.38 4.63
CA GLU A 18 0.57 -3.60 5.03
C GLU A 18 1.51 -2.40 4.78
N SER A 19 1.17 -1.50 3.85
CA SER A 19 1.94 -0.27 3.62
C SER A 19 1.57 0.83 4.60
N THR A 20 0.35 0.80 5.14
CA THR A 20 -0.20 1.84 6.02
C THR A 20 -0.12 1.49 7.51
N HIS A 21 0.02 0.20 7.84
CA HIS A 21 0.08 -0.29 9.22
C HIS A 21 1.44 -0.94 9.50
N ALA A 22 2.07 -0.59 10.62
CA ALA A 22 3.29 -1.23 11.07
C ALA A 22 2.97 -2.60 11.68
N PHE A 23 3.55 -3.67 11.11
CA PHE A 23 3.58 -4.98 11.76
C PHE A 23 5.05 -5.35 11.99
N PRO A 24 5.56 -5.21 13.23
CA PRO A 24 6.98 -5.42 13.50
C PRO A 24 7.32 -6.91 13.45
N ILE A 25 7.88 -7.36 12.32
CA ILE A 25 8.53 -8.67 12.21
C ILE A 25 10.02 -8.46 12.46
N THR A 26 10.46 -8.65 13.71
CA THR A 26 11.86 -8.43 14.11
C THR A 26 12.78 -9.51 13.54
N THR A 27 14.07 -9.20 13.47
CA THR A 27 15.09 -10.18 13.05
C THR A 27 15.14 -11.41 13.96
N SER A 28 14.88 -11.25 15.26
CA SER A 28 14.77 -12.38 16.19
C SER A 28 13.56 -13.26 15.86
N LEU A 29 12.42 -12.65 15.54
CA LEU A 29 11.20 -13.37 15.20
C LEU A 29 11.35 -14.15 13.89
N ARG A 30 11.97 -13.55 12.87
CA ARG A 30 12.33 -14.24 11.61
C ARG A 30 13.22 -15.46 11.85
N LYS A 31 14.23 -15.34 12.71
CA LYS A 31 15.13 -16.46 13.04
C LYS A 31 14.47 -17.57 13.85
N SER A 32 13.43 -17.24 14.63
CA SER A 32 12.73 -18.21 15.49
C SER A 32 11.78 -19.16 14.76
N SER A 33 11.31 -18.80 13.57
CA SER A 33 10.36 -19.63 12.82
C SER A 33 10.43 -19.37 11.31
N PRO A 34 10.48 -20.42 10.48
CA PRO A 34 10.36 -20.30 9.02
C PRO A 34 9.10 -19.54 8.57
N PHE A 35 8.01 -19.67 9.31
CA PHE A 35 6.75 -18.97 9.03
C PHE A 35 6.92 -17.44 9.05
N PHE A 36 7.60 -16.90 10.06
CA PHE A 36 7.80 -15.45 10.18
C PHE A 36 8.77 -14.91 9.13
N ASP A 37 9.76 -15.73 8.73
CA ASP A 37 10.68 -15.36 7.67
C ASP A 37 9.96 -15.28 6.31
N GLU A 38 9.17 -16.29 5.98
CA GLU A 38 8.36 -16.32 4.75
C GLU A 38 7.31 -15.19 4.74
N LEU A 39 6.66 -14.94 5.87
CA LEU A 39 5.70 -13.84 6.01
C LEU A 39 6.34 -12.48 5.72
N ALA A 40 7.57 -12.25 6.22
CA ALA A 40 8.31 -11.00 5.99
C ALA A 40 8.64 -10.81 4.50
N ASP A 41 9.09 -11.87 3.83
CA ASP A 41 9.47 -11.82 2.42
C ASP A 41 8.22 -11.66 1.53
N ASN A 42 7.15 -12.39 1.81
CA ASN A 42 5.88 -12.27 1.12
C ASN A 42 5.30 -10.85 1.26
N ARG A 43 5.38 -10.25 2.46
CA ARG A 43 4.98 -8.85 2.70
C ARG A 43 5.82 -7.87 1.89
N LYS A 44 7.15 -8.07 1.85
CA LYS A 44 8.06 -7.24 1.03
C LYS A 44 7.70 -7.32 -0.45
N GLN A 45 7.44 -8.52 -0.97
CA GLN A 45 7.04 -8.73 -2.36
C GLN A 45 5.70 -8.08 -2.69
N ARG A 46 4.67 -8.24 -1.85
CA ARG A 46 3.36 -7.59 -2.03
C ARG A 46 3.47 -6.07 -2.11
N ARG A 47 4.20 -5.46 -1.18
CA ARG A 47 4.45 -4.00 -1.18
C ARG A 47 5.20 -3.54 -2.42
N SER A 48 6.17 -4.32 -2.90
CA SER A 48 6.89 -4.03 -4.14
C SER A 48 5.96 -4.06 -5.36
N ARG A 49 5.11 -5.11 -5.48
CA ARG A 49 4.14 -5.24 -6.57
C ARG A 49 3.12 -4.10 -6.58
N LEU A 50 2.57 -3.76 -5.42
CA LEU A 50 1.70 -2.59 -5.25
C LEU A 50 2.43 -1.32 -5.71
N GLY A 51 3.65 -1.07 -5.23
CA GLY A 51 4.43 0.10 -5.62
C GLY A 51 4.72 0.18 -7.13
N ALA A 52 5.01 -0.95 -7.79
CA ALA A 52 5.24 -0.99 -9.23
C ALA A 52 3.96 -0.68 -10.03
N ARG A 53 2.85 -1.33 -9.66
CA ARG A 53 1.55 -1.13 -10.31
C ARG A 53 1.05 0.30 -10.07
N TRP A 54 1.24 0.82 -8.88
CA TRP A 54 0.96 2.20 -8.48
C TRP A 54 1.69 3.21 -9.38
N LYS A 55 3.02 3.09 -9.52
CA LYS A 55 3.80 3.99 -10.39
C LYS A 55 3.30 3.98 -11.83
N SER A 56 2.77 2.85 -12.30
CA SER A 56 2.14 2.77 -13.62
C SER A 56 0.85 3.58 -13.68
N LEU A 57 -0.02 3.44 -12.69
CA LEU A 57 -1.29 4.16 -12.63
C LEU A 57 -1.09 5.68 -12.51
N LEU A 58 -0.15 6.10 -11.65
CA LEU A 58 0.18 7.52 -11.45
C LEU A 58 0.57 8.20 -12.77
N ARG A 59 1.35 7.54 -13.64
CA ARG A 59 1.71 8.09 -14.95
C ARG A 59 0.50 8.33 -15.85
N PHE A 60 -0.51 7.46 -15.80
CA PHE A 60 -1.75 7.64 -16.56
C PHE A 60 -2.57 8.79 -16.00
N MET A 61 -2.68 8.89 -14.67
CA MET A 61 -3.42 9.96 -14.00
C MET A 61 -2.81 11.34 -14.27
N LEU A 62 -1.48 11.47 -14.22
CA LEU A 62 -0.79 12.73 -14.55
C LEU A 62 -1.10 13.20 -15.97
N ARG A 63 -1.09 12.29 -16.96
CA ARG A 63 -1.50 12.61 -18.33
C ARG A 63 -2.97 13.01 -18.42
N GLY A 64 -3.83 12.38 -17.61
CA GLY A 64 -5.24 12.75 -17.50
C GLY A 64 -5.42 14.17 -16.98
N ILE A 65 -4.63 14.57 -15.97
CA ILE A 65 -4.63 15.93 -15.43
C ILE A 65 -4.14 16.94 -16.47
N GLU A 66 -3.00 16.66 -17.13
CA GLU A 66 -2.46 17.52 -18.20
C GLU A 66 -3.45 17.72 -19.35
N ALA A 67 -4.23 16.69 -19.68
CA ALA A 67 -5.25 16.73 -20.71
C ALA A 67 -6.62 17.28 -20.25
N GLY A 68 -6.77 17.65 -18.97
CA GLY A 68 -8.03 18.15 -18.40
C GLY A 68 -9.12 17.08 -18.24
N HIS A 69 -8.75 15.80 -18.24
CA HIS A 69 -9.67 14.66 -18.05
C HIS A 69 -9.86 14.28 -16.58
N CYS A 70 -8.94 14.68 -15.69
CA CYS A 70 -9.00 14.42 -14.25
C CYS A 70 -8.55 15.67 -13.50
N ASP A 71 -9.15 15.96 -12.36
CA ASP A 71 -8.69 17.04 -11.48
C ASP A 71 -7.72 16.48 -10.41
N LEU A 72 -7.23 17.36 -9.54
CA LEU A 72 -6.39 17.02 -8.40
C LEU A 72 -7.13 16.22 -7.32
N ASP A 73 -8.46 16.11 -7.40
CA ASP A 73 -9.27 15.30 -6.50
C ASP A 73 -8.94 13.79 -6.56
N VAL A 74 -8.35 13.33 -7.67
CA VAL A 74 -7.79 11.97 -7.78
C VAL A 74 -6.77 11.69 -6.67
N PHE A 75 -6.03 12.72 -6.21
CA PHE A 75 -5.08 12.60 -5.10
C PHE A 75 -5.73 12.49 -3.72
N LEU A 76 -7.05 12.64 -3.62
CA LEU A 76 -7.81 12.41 -2.39
C LEU A 76 -8.22 10.94 -2.24
N ASP A 77 -7.97 10.11 -3.23
CA ASP A 77 -8.24 8.69 -3.11
C ASP A 77 -7.32 8.03 -2.04
N ARG A 78 -7.84 6.97 -1.40
CA ARG A 78 -7.17 6.26 -0.30
C ARG A 78 -5.75 5.80 -0.64
N PHE A 79 -5.45 5.51 -1.91
CA PHE A 79 -4.10 5.16 -2.35
C PHE A 79 -3.11 6.33 -2.28
N PHE A 80 -3.59 7.57 -2.36
CA PHE A 80 -2.79 8.79 -2.33
C PHE A 80 -2.66 9.39 -0.94
N LEU A 81 -3.73 9.31 -0.14
CA LEU A 81 -3.76 9.91 1.20
C LEU A 81 -2.79 9.25 2.19
N HIS A 82 -2.33 8.03 1.91
CA HIS A 82 -1.53 7.26 2.86
C HIS A 82 -0.24 6.67 2.28
N PHE A 83 0.72 7.55 1.99
CA PHE A 83 2.13 7.20 2.16
C PHE A 83 2.56 7.63 3.56
N PRO A 84 2.73 6.70 4.53
CA PRO A 84 3.34 7.09 5.80
C PRO A 84 4.72 7.67 5.53
N ARG A 85 5.01 8.82 6.13
CA ARG A 85 6.37 9.38 6.11
C ARG A 85 7.30 8.39 6.82
N ALA A 86 8.53 8.26 6.31
CA ALA A 86 9.55 7.47 7.00
C ALA A 86 9.71 8.03 8.43
N GLY A 87 9.36 7.24 9.45
CA GLY A 87 9.48 7.62 10.86
C GLY A 87 8.16 7.79 11.64
N GLU A 88 6.99 7.77 10.99
CA GLU A 88 5.72 7.78 11.72
C GLU A 88 5.47 6.42 12.40
N LYS A 89 5.53 6.40 13.74
CA LYS A 89 5.06 5.28 14.55
C LYS A 89 3.53 5.23 14.48
N LYS A 90 2.97 4.39 13.61
CA LYS A 90 1.54 4.10 13.63
C LYS A 90 1.27 2.97 14.61
N SER A 91 0.39 3.21 15.58
CA SER A 91 -0.12 2.18 16.48
C SER A 91 -0.88 1.13 15.66
N TRP A 92 -0.66 -0.13 16.00
CA TRP A 92 -1.46 -1.22 15.46
C TRP A 92 -2.82 -1.19 16.14
N PHE A 93 -3.87 -0.89 15.36
CA PHE A 93 -5.24 -0.72 15.83
C PHE A 93 -5.48 0.53 16.70
N PRO A 94 -6.41 1.43 16.34
CA PRO A 94 -6.77 2.58 17.17
C PRO A 94 -7.66 2.22 18.37
N GLY A 95 -8.07 0.95 18.53
CA GLY A 95 -9.07 0.51 19.51
C GLY A 95 -8.54 -0.03 20.84
N LEU A 96 -7.29 0.25 21.21
CA LEU A 96 -6.71 -0.13 22.51
C LEU A 96 -5.94 1.05 23.11
N GLY A 97 -6.62 2.19 23.26
CA GLY A 97 -6.16 3.37 23.97
C GLY A 97 -7.33 4.06 24.65
#